data_AF-A0A2K9D313-F1
#
_entry.id   AF-A0A2K9D313-F1
#
_cell.length_a   1.000
_cell.length_b   1.000
_cell.length_c   1.000
_cell.angle_alpha   90.00
_cell.angle_beta   90.00
_cell.angle_gamma   90.00
#
_symmetry.space_group_name_H-M   'P 1'
#
loop_
_entity.id
_entity.type
_entity.pdbx_description
1 polymer ?
#
loop_
_entity_poly.entity_id
_entity_poly.type
_entity_poly.pdbx_seq_one_letter_code
_entity_poly.pdbx_strand_id
1 'polypeptide(L)'
;MSEPFDLAKAYTAKQDHMLTGLGLMPQFTDHPGTKGDATEEQWVSVLREFLPQRYGVGPIFAIDSLGQQSGQIDIAIFDRQYSPLFFEQGDVRFVPVESLYAVCEVKPRMNKENLDYARDKVASVRRLHRTSAEIRHAGGTYPAQDPEAKPILGVFLSTDLDWGDIRGAAAVGSITEPQPTGLDLGIAVRGGAFDQTDGVAYSPGGQELIWFATRLYRALSRLGTALAIDLDAYYVPLQSPGS
;
A
#
# COMPACT_ATOMS: atom_id res chain seq x y z
N MET A 1 30.45 0.54 31.35
CA MET A 1 30.06 1.20 30.08
C MET A 1 29.06 0.28 29.41
N SER A 2 27.83 0.74 29.14
CA SER A 2 26.85 -0.07 28.40
C SER A 2 27.31 -0.21 26.96
N GLU A 3 27.16 -1.40 26.37
CA GLU A 3 27.38 -1.57 24.93
C GLU A 3 26.47 -0.62 24.14
N PRO A 4 26.96 -0.05 23.02
CA PRO A 4 26.14 0.77 22.14
C PRO A 4 25.03 -0.07 21.50
N PHE A 5 23.89 0.56 21.21
CA PHE A 5 22.77 -0.11 20.56
C PHE A 5 23.14 -0.55 19.14
N ASP A 6 23.00 -1.84 18.86
CA ASP A 6 23.26 -2.43 17.54
C ASP A 6 22.00 -2.36 16.66
N LEU A 7 21.97 -1.37 15.77
CA LEU A 7 20.89 -1.18 14.80
C LEU A 7 20.74 -2.36 13.85
N ALA A 8 21.85 -2.98 13.41
CA ALA A 8 21.79 -4.08 12.47
C ALA A 8 21.08 -5.29 13.11
N LYS A 9 21.47 -5.62 14.35
CA LYS A 9 20.82 -6.67 15.13
C LYS A 9 19.34 -6.38 15.38
N ALA A 10 18.98 -5.12 15.66
CA ALA A 10 17.60 -4.72 15.84
C ALA A 10 16.75 -4.85 14.57
N TYR A 11 17.30 -4.49 13.39
CA TYR A 11 16.62 -4.67 12.11
C TYR A 11 16.43 -6.15 11.76
N THR A 12 17.43 -6.99 12.01
CA THR A 12 17.29 -8.45 11.84
C THR A 12 16.18 -8.99 12.74
N ALA A 13 16.18 -8.65 14.03
CA ALA A 13 15.15 -9.10 14.96
C ALA A 13 13.75 -8.62 14.57
N LYS A 14 13.61 -7.37 14.09
CA LYS A 14 12.32 -6.86 13.59
C LYS A 14 11.87 -7.59 12.35
N GLN A 15 12.77 -7.90 11.42
CA GLN A 15 12.43 -8.69 10.24
C GLN A 15 11.93 -10.08 10.63
N ASP A 16 12.64 -10.79 11.52
CA ASP A 16 12.26 -12.14 11.95
C ASP A 16 10.87 -12.16 12.59
N HIS A 17 10.55 -11.13 13.39
CA HIS A 17 9.22 -10.91 13.94
C HIS A 17 8.16 -10.72 12.84
N MET A 18 8.44 -9.87 11.84
CA MET A 18 7.52 -9.65 10.73
C MET A 18 7.32 -10.90 9.87
N LEU A 19 8.37 -11.67 9.61
CA LEU A 19 8.29 -12.95 8.90
C LEU A 19 7.42 -13.96 9.65
N THR A 20 7.55 -14.00 10.98
CA THR A 20 6.68 -14.81 11.84
C THR A 20 5.22 -14.38 11.74
N GLY A 21 4.96 -13.06 11.72
CA GLY A 21 3.61 -12.51 11.50
C GLY A 21 3.00 -12.91 10.16
N LEU A 22 3.82 -13.06 9.12
CA LEU A 22 3.39 -13.59 7.80
C LEU A 22 3.23 -15.12 7.78
N GLY A 23 3.52 -15.82 8.88
CA GLY A 23 3.52 -17.30 8.91
C GLY A 23 4.67 -17.92 8.12
N LEU A 24 5.69 -17.13 7.76
CA LEU A 24 6.84 -17.55 6.95
C LEU A 24 8.01 -17.90 7.85
N MET A 25 7.87 -18.97 8.64
CA MET A 25 8.97 -19.46 9.48
C MET A 25 10.04 -20.17 8.64
N PRO A 26 11.35 -19.90 8.85
CA PRO A 26 12.42 -20.51 8.06
C PRO A 26 12.63 -22.02 8.31
N GLN A 27 12.15 -22.59 9.41
CA GLN A 27 12.49 -23.95 9.83
C GLN A 27 11.35 -24.48 10.70
N PHE A 28 10.63 -25.55 10.29
CA PHE A 28 10.11 -26.62 11.16
C PHE A 28 9.17 -27.62 10.47
N THR A 29 8.75 -27.43 9.21
CA THR A 29 7.97 -28.48 8.52
C THR A 29 8.23 -28.55 7.02
N ASP A 30 8.96 -29.58 6.59
CA ASP A 30 8.89 -30.16 5.23
C ASP A 30 7.55 -30.91 5.04
N HIS A 31 6.42 -30.29 5.42
CA HIS A 31 5.09 -30.81 5.11
C HIS A 31 4.57 -30.11 3.84
N PRO A 32 4.32 -30.86 2.74
CA PRO A 32 3.94 -30.28 1.45
C PRO A 32 2.60 -29.51 1.44
N GLY A 33 1.80 -29.58 2.51
CA GLY A 33 0.41 -29.08 2.54
C GLY A 33 0.22 -27.67 3.10
N THR A 34 1.24 -27.05 3.71
CA THR A 34 1.13 -25.69 4.32
C THR A 34 2.16 -24.74 3.70
N LYS A 35 2.45 -24.92 2.41
CA LYS A 35 3.35 -24.07 1.64
C LYS A 35 2.75 -22.66 1.50
N GLY A 36 3.23 -21.75 2.33
CA GLY A 36 3.82 -20.49 1.86
C GLY A 36 2.92 -19.33 1.40
N ASP A 37 1.61 -19.41 1.51
CA ASP A 37 0.76 -18.27 1.13
C ASP A 37 0.49 -17.39 2.35
N ALA A 38 1.13 -16.22 2.41
CA ALA A 38 0.74 -15.19 3.35
C ALA A 38 -0.67 -14.71 2.97
N THR A 39 -1.62 -14.88 3.89
CA THR A 39 -2.99 -14.39 3.72
C THR A 39 -3.02 -12.86 3.74
N GLU A 40 -4.04 -12.27 3.12
CA GLU A 40 -4.29 -10.82 3.16
C GLU A 40 -4.33 -10.30 4.61
N GLU A 41 -4.96 -11.04 5.53
CA GLU A 41 -5.08 -10.67 6.94
C GLU A 41 -3.72 -10.58 7.66
N GLN A 42 -2.78 -11.46 7.33
CA GLN A 42 -1.42 -11.42 7.89
C GLN A 42 -0.65 -10.20 7.40
N TRP A 43 -0.76 -9.88 6.10
CA TRP A 43 -0.19 -8.65 5.55
C TRP A 43 -0.79 -7.41 6.19
N VAL A 44 -2.11 -7.34 6.37
CA VAL A 44 -2.78 -6.25 7.08
C VAL A 44 -2.21 -6.11 8.49
N SER A 45 -2.05 -7.22 9.22
CA SER A 45 -1.53 -7.22 10.58
C SER A 45 -0.09 -6.71 10.66
N VAL A 46 0.79 -7.21 9.80
CA VAL A 46 2.21 -6.79 9.74
C VAL A 46 2.34 -5.30 9.37
N LEU A 47 1.61 -4.85 8.34
CA LEU A 47 1.63 -3.45 7.92
C LEU A 47 1.05 -2.52 8.98
N ARG A 48 -0.04 -2.91 9.65
CA ARG A 48 -0.65 -2.13 10.74
C ARG A 48 0.26 -2.04 11.96
N GLU A 49 1.01 -3.09 12.28
CA GLU A 49 1.99 -3.07 13.38
C GLU A 49 3.18 -2.16 13.05
N PHE A 50 3.62 -2.12 11.79
CA PHE A 50 4.78 -1.35 11.38
C PHE A 50 4.48 0.14 11.16
N LEU A 51 3.35 0.46 10.54
CA LEU A 51 3.02 1.83 10.13
C LEU A 51 2.46 2.66 11.31
N PRO A 52 2.69 3.99 11.33
CA PRO A 52 2.08 4.87 12.31
C PRO A 52 0.55 4.83 12.30
N GLN A 53 -0.06 5.03 13.47
CA GLN A 53 -1.52 4.89 13.68
C GLN A 53 -2.41 5.86 12.87
N ARG A 54 -1.82 6.92 12.29
CA ARG A 54 -2.54 7.81 11.35
C ARG A 54 -2.99 7.09 10.07
N TYR A 55 -2.36 5.96 9.75
CA TYR A 55 -2.69 5.16 8.59
C TYR A 55 -3.68 4.05 8.98
N GLY A 56 -4.82 4.03 8.31
CA GLY A 56 -5.66 2.85 8.19
C GLY A 56 -5.04 1.84 7.25
N VAL A 57 -5.17 0.56 7.59
CA VAL A 57 -4.70 -0.56 6.78
C VAL A 57 -5.80 -1.62 6.75
N GLY A 58 -6.22 -2.04 5.57
CA GLY A 58 -7.20 -3.11 5.40
C GLY A 58 -7.92 -3.08 4.05
N PRO A 59 -8.79 -4.07 3.80
CA PRO A 59 -9.58 -4.14 2.58
C PRO A 59 -10.61 -3.01 2.53
N ILE A 60 -10.80 -2.44 1.34
CA ILE A 60 -11.78 -1.37 1.09
C ILE A 60 -12.32 -1.44 -0.35
N PHE A 61 -13.41 -0.70 -0.58
CA PHE A 61 -13.80 -0.18 -1.88
C PHE A 61 -13.56 1.33 -1.89
N ALA A 62 -12.91 1.84 -2.93
CA ALA A 62 -12.70 3.28 -3.10
C ALA A 62 -13.87 3.88 -3.88
N ILE A 63 -14.35 5.05 -3.44
CA ILE A 63 -15.43 5.80 -4.11
C ILE A 63 -14.99 7.24 -4.38
N ASP A 64 -15.58 7.86 -5.40
CA ASP A 64 -15.46 9.30 -5.64
C ASP A 64 -16.78 10.05 -5.49
N SER A 65 -16.70 11.38 -5.49
CA SER A 65 -17.87 12.27 -5.41
C SER A 65 -18.75 12.25 -6.68
N LEU A 66 -18.30 11.61 -7.76
CA LEU A 66 -19.08 11.43 -8.99
C LEU A 66 -19.88 10.11 -8.99
N GLY A 67 -19.83 9.35 -7.89
CA GLY A 67 -20.54 8.09 -7.73
C GLY A 67 -19.86 6.89 -8.39
N GLN A 68 -18.59 7.01 -8.78
CA GLN A 68 -17.81 5.88 -9.28
C GLN A 68 -17.20 5.07 -8.13
N GLN A 69 -16.91 3.80 -8.40
CA GLN A 69 -16.34 2.85 -7.45
C GLN A 69 -15.18 2.06 -8.07
N SER A 70 -14.19 1.70 -7.27
CA SER A 70 -13.18 0.71 -7.63
C SER A 70 -13.70 -0.72 -7.52
N GLY A 71 -12.92 -1.69 -8.01
CA GLY A 71 -13.02 -3.07 -7.54
C GLY A 71 -12.59 -3.19 -6.07
N GLN A 72 -12.73 -4.37 -5.47
CA GLN A 72 -12.24 -4.62 -4.12
C GLN A 72 -10.70 -4.52 -4.11
N ILE A 73 -10.18 -3.72 -3.19
CA ILE A 73 -8.75 -3.61 -2.92
C ILE A 73 -8.43 -4.50 -1.72
N ASP A 74 -7.47 -5.40 -1.88
CA ASP A 74 -7.09 -6.36 -0.84
C ASP A 74 -6.60 -5.60 0.41
N ILE A 75 -5.69 -4.64 0.20
CA ILE A 75 -5.18 -3.78 1.27
C ILE A 75 -5.00 -2.36 0.75
N ALA A 76 -5.71 -1.40 1.35
CA ALA A 76 -5.43 0.01 1.18
C ALA A 76 -4.70 0.57 2.40
N ILE A 77 -3.88 1.59 2.16
CA ILE A 77 -3.30 2.46 3.19
C ILE A 77 -3.96 3.83 3.03
N PHE A 78 -4.71 4.25 4.03
CA PHE A 78 -5.58 5.43 3.93
C PHE A 78 -5.55 6.29 5.19
N ASP A 79 -5.94 7.54 5.08
CA ASP A 79 -6.02 8.47 6.21
C ASP A 79 -7.19 8.11 7.14
N ARG A 80 -6.90 8.06 8.45
CA ARG A 80 -7.90 7.86 9.51
C ARG A 80 -8.10 9.07 10.41
N GLN A 81 -7.33 10.12 10.19
CA GLN A 81 -7.25 11.26 11.11
C GLN A 81 -8.20 12.39 10.71
N TYR A 82 -8.35 12.60 9.40
CA TYR A 82 -9.06 13.73 8.80
C TYR A 82 -10.14 13.28 7.81
N SER A 83 -10.03 12.07 7.26
CA SER A 83 -11.02 11.55 6.33
C SER A 83 -12.16 10.79 7.04
N PRO A 84 -13.43 11.04 6.67
CA PRO A 84 -14.54 10.23 7.16
C PRO A 84 -14.52 8.84 6.52
N LEU A 85 -14.97 7.84 7.27
CA LEU A 85 -15.40 6.57 6.72
C LEU A 85 -16.87 6.72 6.32
N PHE A 86 -17.17 6.77 5.02
CA PHE A 86 -18.54 7.02 4.55
C PHE A 86 -19.48 5.86 4.87
N PHE A 87 -19.03 4.62 4.62
CA PHE A 87 -19.81 3.42 4.92
C PHE A 87 -18.91 2.32 5.47
N GLU A 88 -19.30 1.78 6.61
CA GLU A 88 -18.69 0.59 7.21
C GLU A 88 -19.79 -0.36 7.65
N GLN A 89 -19.80 -1.57 7.10
CA GLN A 89 -20.72 -2.63 7.49
C GLN A 89 -19.96 -3.95 7.60
N GLY A 90 -19.73 -4.41 8.83
CA GLY A 90 -18.87 -5.55 9.09
C GLY A 90 -17.46 -5.29 8.57
N ASP A 91 -16.96 -6.19 7.71
CA ASP A 91 -15.62 -6.07 7.11
C ASP A 91 -15.58 -5.23 5.83
N VAL A 92 -16.74 -4.79 5.34
CA VAL A 92 -16.84 -3.96 4.13
C VAL A 92 -16.70 -2.49 4.50
N ARG A 93 -15.72 -1.83 3.88
CA ARG A 93 -15.43 -0.40 4.08
C ARG A 93 -15.41 0.33 2.74
N PHE A 94 -16.14 1.44 2.68
CA PHE A 94 -16.09 2.37 1.57
C PHE A 94 -15.40 3.65 2.02
N VAL A 95 -14.33 4.02 1.31
CA VAL A 95 -13.53 5.20 1.65
C VAL A 95 -13.45 6.16 0.46
N PRO A 96 -13.46 7.48 0.71
CA PRO A 96 -13.20 8.46 -0.34
C PRO A 96 -11.81 8.25 -0.92
N VAL A 97 -11.67 8.33 -2.24
CA VAL A 97 -10.39 8.15 -2.91
C VAL A 97 -9.34 9.20 -2.48
N GLU A 98 -9.75 10.38 -2.04
CA GLU A 98 -8.87 11.42 -1.49
C GLU A 98 -8.12 10.98 -0.22
N SER A 99 -8.68 10.02 0.52
CA SER A 99 -8.06 9.47 1.74
C SER A 99 -6.94 8.48 1.44
N LEU A 100 -6.84 7.97 0.21
CA LEU A 100 -5.91 6.90 -0.12
C LEU A 100 -4.49 7.43 -0.29
N TYR A 101 -3.56 6.76 0.37
CA TYR A 101 -2.12 6.92 0.15
C TYR A 101 -1.55 5.83 -0.75
N ALA A 102 -1.99 4.59 -0.54
CA ALA A 102 -1.53 3.45 -1.33
C ALA A 102 -2.63 2.40 -1.45
N VAL A 103 -2.56 1.63 -2.52
CA VAL A 103 -3.37 0.43 -2.74
C VAL A 103 -2.43 -0.73 -3.05
N CYS A 104 -2.67 -1.86 -2.40
CA CYS A 104 -1.85 -3.04 -2.48
C CYS A 104 -2.66 -4.21 -3.03
N GLU A 105 -2.04 -4.97 -3.93
CA GLU A 105 -2.52 -6.27 -4.38
C GLU A 105 -1.67 -7.38 -3.75
N VAL A 106 -2.33 -8.41 -3.22
CA VAL A 106 -1.66 -9.56 -2.62
C VAL A 106 -1.77 -10.77 -3.55
N LYS A 107 -0.63 -11.38 -3.88
CA LYS A 107 -0.59 -12.64 -4.63
C LYS A 107 0.44 -13.59 -4.03
N PRO A 108 0.29 -14.90 -4.17
CA PRO A 108 1.30 -15.87 -3.72
C PRO A 108 2.69 -15.60 -4.30
N ARG A 109 2.77 -15.23 -5.59
CA ARG A 109 4.02 -15.13 -6.34
C ARG A 109 4.12 -13.86 -7.16
N MET A 110 5.32 -13.31 -7.26
CA MET A 110 5.65 -12.21 -8.16
C MET A 110 6.06 -12.78 -9.53
N ASN A 111 5.23 -12.52 -10.53
CA ASN A 111 5.43 -12.86 -11.93
C ASN A 111 4.71 -11.84 -12.83
N LYS A 112 4.89 -11.94 -14.15
CA LYS A 112 4.30 -10.95 -15.08
C LYS A 112 2.78 -10.89 -14.97
N GLU A 113 2.09 -12.03 -14.99
CA GLU A 113 0.62 -12.08 -14.95
C GLU A 113 0.05 -11.41 -13.69
N ASN A 114 0.63 -11.71 -12.52
CA ASN A 114 0.20 -11.13 -11.26
C ASN A 114 0.54 -9.64 -11.14
N LEU A 115 1.68 -9.20 -11.68
CA LEU A 115 2.00 -7.78 -11.74
C LEU A 115 1.01 -7.04 -12.67
N ASP A 116 0.72 -7.58 -13.85
CA ASP A 116 -0.24 -7.01 -14.79
C ASP A 116 -1.63 -6.88 -14.15
N TYR A 117 -2.08 -7.92 -13.44
CA TYR A 117 -3.34 -7.89 -12.68
C TYR A 117 -3.36 -6.79 -11.60
N ALA A 118 -2.26 -6.64 -10.84
CA ALA A 118 -2.14 -5.60 -9.84
C ALA A 118 -2.19 -4.19 -10.45
N ARG A 119 -1.57 -4.00 -11.62
CA ARG A 119 -1.62 -2.73 -12.35
C ARG A 119 -3.05 -2.34 -12.72
N ASP A 120 -3.86 -3.29 -13.19
CA ASP A 120 -5.26 -3.04 -13.52
C ASP A 120 -6.07 -2.61 -12.29
N LYS A 121 -5.85 -3.27 -11.13
CA LYS A 121 -6.46 -2.85 -9.86
C LYS A 121 -6.04 -1.44 -9.46
N VAL A 122 -4.75 -1.12 -9.50
CA VAL A 122 -4.22 0.22 -9.18
C VAL A 122 -4.80 1.28 -10.12
N ALA A 123 -4.83 1.00 -11.43
CA ALA A 123 -5.40 1.90 -12.44
C ALA A 123 -6.90 2.15 -12.18
N SER A 124 -7.63 1.15 -11.69
CA SER A 124 -9.05 1.28 -11.36
C SER A 124 -9.34 2.30 -10.25
N VAL A 125 -8.35 2.57 -9.41
CA VAL A 125 -8.42 3.53 -8.31
C VAL A 125 -7.92 4.88 -8.77
N ARG A 126 -6.79 4.91 -9.50
CA ARG A 126 -6.18 6.16 -10.02
C ARG A 126 -7.09 6.93 -10.98
N ARG A 127 -8.04 6.27 -11.65
CA ARG A 127 -9.03 6.91 -12.53
C ARG A 127 -10.16 7.63 -11.77
N LEU A 128 -10.34 7.37 -10.48
CA LEU A 128 -11.40 7.99 -9.69
C LEU A 128 -11.14 9.49 -9.51
N HIS A 129 -12.21 10.27 -9.49
CA HIS A 129 -12.12 11.70 -9.32
C HIS A 129 -11.72 12.07 -7.89
N ARG A 130 -10.72 12.95 -7.73
CA ARG A 130 -10.26 13.41 -6.41
C ARG A 130 -10.50 14.91 -6.27
N THR A 131 -11.27 15.27 -5.26
CA THR A 131 -11.44 16.65 -4.82
C THR A 131 -10.24 17.12 -3.99
N SER A 132 -10.15 18.43 -3.77
CA SER A 132 -9.17 19.05 -2.88
C SER A 132 -9.71 20.38 -2.38
N ALA A 133 -9.91 20.48 -1.07
CA ALA A 133 -10.40 21.66 -0.39
C ALA A 133 -9.26 22.44 0.30
N GLU A 134 -9.55 23.68 0.71
CA GLU A 134 -8.64 24.46 1.54
C GLU A 134 -8.46 23.85 2.93
N ILE A 135 -7.27 23.98 3.50
CA ILE A 135 -6.94 23.41 4.82
C ILE A 135 -6.78 24.55 5.83
N ARG A 136 -7.68 24.61 6.81
CA ARG A 136 -7.51 25.50 7.96
C ARG A 136 -6.51 24.91 8.95
N HIS A 137 -5.57 25.72 9.40
CA HIS A 137 -4.56 25.35 10.39
C HIS A 137 -4.28 26.52 11.35
N ALA A 138 -3.43 26.31 12.36
CA ALA A 138 -3.18 27.31 13.41
C ALA A 138 -2.65 28.66 12.88
N GLY A 139 -1.98 28.65 11.73
CA GLY A 139 -1.38 29.85 11.12
C GLY A 139 -2.24 30.53 10.05
N GLY A 140 -3.45 30.02 9.77
CA GLY A 140 -4.31 30.54 8.71
C GLY A 140 -4.94 29.42 7.87
N THR A 141 -4.90 29.60 6.56
CA THR A 141 -5.47 28.66 5.59
C THR A 141 -4.45 28.38 4.50
N TYR A 142 -4.19 27.10 4.24
CA TYR A 142 -3.50 26.67 3.03
C TYR A 142 -4.50 26.51 1.88
N PRO A 143 -4.13 26.92 0.65
CA PRO A 143 -4.98 26.69 -0.52
C PRO A 143 -5.13 25.20 -0.79
N ALA A 144 -6.15 24.85 -1.57
CA ALA A 144 -6.33 23.50 -2.09
C ALA A 144 -5.06 23.01 -2.79
N GLN A 145 -4.71 21.75 -2.55
CA GLN A 145 -3.51 21.12 -3.11
C GLN A 145 -3.85 20.42 -4.41
N ASP A 146 -2.93 20.40 -5.37
CA ASP A 146 -3.08 19.62 -6.60
C ASP A 146 -3.10 18.11 -6.28
N PRO A 147 -4.17 17.36 -6.63
CA PRO A 147 -4.20 15.91 -6.45
C PRO A 147 -3.05 15.17 -7.14
N GLU A 148 -2.51 15.69 -8.24
CA GLU A 148 -1.37 15.07 -8.94
C GLU A 148 -0.08 15.10 -8.11
N ALA A 149 0.06 16.09 -7.24
CA ALA A 149 1.20 16.18 -6.31
C ALA A 149 1.16 15.13 -5.19
N LYS A 150 0.05 14.40 -5.05
CA LYS A 150 -0.14 13.32 -4.07
C LYS A 150 -0.61 12.04 -4.77
N PRO A 151 0.25 11.37 -5.57
CA PRO A 151 -0.15 10.16 -6.27
C PRO A 151 -0.52 9.05 -5.28
N ILE A 152 -1.52 8.24 -5.63
CA ILE A 152 -1.82 7.00 -4.92
C ILE A 152 -0.77 5.96 -5.33
N LEU A 153 -0.02 5.45 -4.37
CA LEU A 153 1.02 4.45 -4.61
C LEU A 153 0.39 3.09 -4.95
N GLY A 154 0.87 2.45 -6.00
CA GLY A 154 0.58 1.06 -6.34
C GLY A 154 1.62 0.13 -5.72
N VAL A 155 1.18 -0.85 -4.94
CA VAL A 155 2.07 -1.73 -4.17
C VAL A 155 1.76 -3.19 -4.47
N PHE A 156 2.77 -4.01 -4.68
CA PHE A 156 2.61 -5.45 -4.89
C PHE A 156 3.20 -6.26 -3.73
N LEU A 157 2.43 -7.19 -3.17
CA LEU A 157 2.85 -8.02 -2.04
C LEU A 157 2.77 -9.49 -2.43
N SER A 158 3.87 -10.22 -2.28
CA SER A 158 3.90 -11.67 -2.45
C SER A 158 4.89 -12.37 -1.53
N THR A 159 4.71 -13.69 -1.38
CA THR A 159 5.68 -14.52 -0.68
C THR A 159 6.84 -14.86 -1.59
N ASP A 160 6.59 -15.42 -2.77
CA ASP A 160 7.62 -15.98 -3.63
C ASP A 160 7.88 -15.12 -4.87
N LEU A 161 9.03 -15.34 -5.49
CA LEU A 161 9.43 -14.78 -6.78
C LEU A 161 9.52 -15.92 -7.81
N ASP A 162 8.87 -15.79 -8.96
CA ASP A 162 8.94 -16.83 -10.01
C ASP A 162 10.18 -16.68 -10.91
N TRP A 163 10.72 -15.47 -11.02
CA TRP A 163 12.01 -15.26 -11.69
C TRP A 163 13.17 -15.70 -10.81
N GLY A 164 14.26 -16.16 -11.42
CA GLY A 164 15.46 -16.56 -10.67
C GLY A 164 16.17 -15.39 -9.96
N ASP A 165 15.96 -14.16 -10.43
CA ASP A 165 16.48 -12.94 -9.82
C ASP A 165 15.53 -11.78 -10.14
N ILE A 166 15.16 -10.99 -9.12
CA ILE A 166 14.33 -9.78 -9.28
C ILE A 166 15.04 -8.71 -10.13
N ARG A 167 16.37 -8.77 -10.22
CA ARG A 167 17.20 -7.91 -11.07
C ARG A 167 17.43 -8.49 -12.47
N GLY A 168 16.91 -9.67 -12.77
CA GLY A 168 16.99 -10.28 -14.09
C GLY A 168 16.16 -9.51 -15.12
N ALA A 169 16.59 -9.50 -16.39
CA ALA A 169 15.99 -8.67 -17.44
C ALA A 169 14.47 -8.83 -17.59
N ALA A 170 13.94 -10.05 -17.44
CA ALA A 170 12.50 -10.32 -17.50
C ALA A 170 11.72 -9.71 -16.31
N ALA A 171 12.28 -9.83 -15.10
CA ALA A 171 11.70 -9.24 -13.90
C ALA A 171 11.73 -7.71 -13.98
N VAL A 172 12.90 -7.14 -14.29
CA VAL A 172 13.08 -5.68 -14.45
C VAL A 172 12.12 -5.13 -15.49
N GLY A 173 12.06 -5.74 -16.68
CA GLY A 173 11.17 -5.27 -17.75
C GLY A 173 9.68 -5.29 -17.37
N SER A 174 9.26 -6.26 -16.54
CA SER A 174 7.90 -6.30 -15.99
C SER A 174 7.72 -5.27 -14.87
N ILE A 175 8.69 -5.12 -13.98
CA ILE A 175 8.62 -4.21 -12.84
C ILE A 175 8.57 -2.75 -13.29
N THR A 176 9.36 -2.35 -14.29
CA THR A 176 9.52 -0.95 -14.74
C THR A 176 8.53 -0.52 -15.83
N GLU A 177 7.40 -1.22 -15.99
CA GLU A 177 6.36 -0.77 -16.92
C GLU A 177 5.82 0.62 -16.50
N PRO A 178 5.61 1.55 -17.45
CA PRO A 178 5.36 2.96 -17.14
C PRO A 178 3.97 3.25 -16.54
N GLN A 179 3.82 4.46 -16.03
CA GLN A 179 2.56 5.06 -15.56
C GLN A 179 1.53 5.21 -16.71
N PRO A 180 0.21 5.31 -16.41
CA PRO A 180 -0.45 5.44 -15.09
C PRO A 180 -0.66 4.11 -14.36
N THR A 181 -0.26 3.00 -14.97
CA THR A 181 -0.45 1.65 -14.46
C THR A 181 0.73 1.14 -13.62
N GLY A 182 1.88 1.82 -13.67
CA GLY A 182 3.10 1.42 -12.98
C GLY A 182 2.93 1.19 -11.47
N LEU A 183 3.63 0.18 -10.96
CA LEU A 183 3.73 -0.13 -9.54
C LEU A 183 4.92 0.60 -8.94
N ASP A 184 4.72 1.25 -7.81
CA ASP A 184 5.71 2.10 -7.17
C ASP A 184 6.63 1.29 -6.25
N LEU A 185 6.07 0.31 -5.53
CA LEU A 185 6.83 -0.59 -4.67
C LEU A 185 6.33 -2.03 -4.81
N GLY A 186 7.18 -2.99 -4.48
CA GLY A 186 6.73 -4.35 -4.33
C GLY A 186 7.72 -5.26 -3.63
N ILE A 187 7.23 -6.40 -3.15
CA ILE A 187 8.03 -7.39 -2.44
C ILE A 187 7.60 -8.80 -2.81
N ALA A 188 8.57 -9.65 -3.10
CA ALA A 188 8.52 -11.08 -2.91
C ALA A 188 9.39 -11.40 -1.68
N VAL A 189 8.77 -11.79 -0.57
CA VAL A 189 9.47 -12.02 0.71
C VAL A 189 10.67 -12.97 0.55
N ARG A 190 10.53 -13.96 -0.34
CA ARG A 190 11.57 -14.90 -0.78
C ARG A 190 11.96 -14.61 -2.23
N GLY A 191 12.68 -13.51 -2.46
CA GLY A 191 13.26 -13.24 -3.77
C GLY A 191 13.68 -11.80 -4.01
N GLY A 192 13.13 -10.85 -3.25
CA GLY A 192 13.55 -9.46 -3.29
C GLY A 192 12.40 -8.47 -3.18
N ALA A 193 12.74 -7.22 -2.88
CA ALA A 193 11.81 -6.10 -2.96
C ALA A 193 12.35 -5.02 -3.89
N PHE A 194 11.45 -4.21 -4.46
CA PHE A 194 11.76 -3.05 -5.27
C PHE A 194 11.03 -1.79 -4.79
N ASP A 195 11.64 -0.63 -5.07
CA ASP A 195 11.11 0.72 -4.84
C ASP A 195 11.48 1.55 -6.06
N GLN A 196 10.49 2.16 -6.73
CA GLN A 196 10.68 3.02 -7.89
C GLN A 196 10.32 4.48 -7.62
N THR A 197 9.98 4.83 -6.37
CA THR A 197 9.48 6.18 -6.02
C THR A 197 10.52 7.28 -6.22
N ASP A 198 11.82 6.94 -6.11
CA ASP A 198 12.95 7.82 -6.44
C ASP A 198 13.91 7.12 -7.43
N GLY A 199 13.36 6.46 -8.44
CA GLY A 199 14.10 5.56 -9.32
C GLY A 199 14.28 4.16 -8.71
N VAL A 200 14.65 3.20 -9.57
CA VAL A 200 14.60 1.78 -9.23
C VAL A 200 15.71 1.40 -8.24
N ALA A 201 15.31 0.94 -7.07
CA ALA A 201 16.16 0.36 -6.04
C ALA A 201 15.65 -1.03 -5.64
N TYR A 202 16.56 -1.89 -5.18
CA TYR A 202 16.24 -3.24 -4.73
C TYR A 202 16.74 -3.48 -3.31
N SER A 203 16.07 -4.36 -2.57
CA SER A 203 16.49 -4.73 -1.22
C SER A 203 17.85 -5.44 -1.20
N PRO A 204 18.63 -5.27 -0.10
CA PRO A 204 19.70 -6.19 0.24
C PRO A 204 19.15 -7.60 0.47
N GLY A 205 19.95 -8.62 0.13
CA GLY A 205 19.57 -10.02 0.34
C GLY A 205 19.41 -10.32 1.83
N GLY A 206 18.34 -11.04 2.17
CA GLY A 206 18.00 -11.41 3.54
C GLY A 206 17.51 -10.23 4.39
N GLN A 207 17.12 -9.10 3.78
CA GLN A 207 16.52 -7.93 4.45
C GLN A 207 15.27 -7.41 3.70
N GLU A 208 14.66 -8.24 2.86
CA GLU A 208 13.60 -7.89 1.92
C GLU A 208 12.43 -7.18 2.62
N LEU A 209 11.91 -7.77 3.70
CA LEU A 209 10.68 -7.33 4.34
C LEU A 209 10.85 -6.06 5.16
N ILE A 210 11.92 -5.97 5.95
CA ILE A 210 12.20 -4.77 6.74
C ILE A 210 12.62 -3.60 5.86
N TRP A 211 13.36 -3.87 4.79
CA TRP A 211 13.71 -2.87 3.79
C TRP A 211 12.47 -2.35 3.09
N PHE A 212 11.59 -3.24 2.62
CA PHE A 212 10.35 -2.88 1.96
C PHE A 212 9.46 -2.03 2.86
N ALA A 213 9.21 -2.46 4.10
CA ALA A 213 8.36 -1.72 5.03
C ALA A 213 8.91 -0.31 5.32
N THR A 214 10.23 -0.19 5.45
CA THR A 214 10.91 1.11 5.60
C THR A 214 10.76 1.99 4.37
N ARG A 215 10.89 1.42 3.15
CA ARG A 215 10.70 2.15 1.89
C ARG A 215 9.25 2.59 1.68
N LEU A 216 8.30 1.72 1.98
CA LEU A 216 6.87 2.03 1.95
C LEU A 216 6.56 3.20 2.90
N TYR A 217 7.02 3.14 4.15
CA TYR A 217 6.82 4.24 5.09
C TYR A 217 7.47 5.55 4.61
N ARG A 218 8.69 5.50 4.07
CA ARG A 218 9.35 6.67 3.47
C ARG A 218 8.50 7.28 2.36
N ALA A 219 8.00 6.47 1.43
CA ALA A 219 7.15 6.92 0.34
C ALA A 219 5.87 7.58 0.86
N LEU A 220 5.15 6.93 1.78
CA LEU A 220 3.95 7.46 2.44
C LEU A 220 4.23 8.80 3.15
N SER A 221 5.33 8.89 3.89
CA SER A 221 5.67 10.08 4.66
C SER A 221 5.88 11.33 3.80
N ARG A 222 6.31 11.16 2.54
CA ARG A 222 6.53 12.26 1.60
C ARG A 222 5.25 12.80 0.97
N LEU A 223 4.20 11.99 0.93
CA LEU A 223 2.87 12.44 0.51
C LEU A 223 2.23 13.39 1.54
N GLY A 224 2.70 13.36 2.80
CA GLY A 224 2.21 14.20 3.88
C GLY A 224 0.84 13.76 4.40
N THR A 225 -0.10 14.68 4.58
CA THR A 225 -1.51 14.36 4.88
C THR A 225 -2.27 13.95 3.63
N ALA A 226 -3.42 13.30 3.75
CA ALA A 226 -4.32 13.09 2.62
C ALA A 226 -4.77 14.42 2.00
N LEU A 227 -5.43 14.36 0.84
CA LEU A 227 -6.11 15.54 0.30
C LEU A 227 -7.27 15.90 1.24
N ALA A 228 -7.52 17.20 1.40
CA ALA A 228 -8.70 17.65 2.11
C ALA A 228 -9.92 17.40 1.23
N ILE A 229 -10.84 16.57 1.71
CA ILE A 229 -12.04 16.21 0.95
C ILE A 229 -12.97 17.41 0.87
N ASP A 230 -13.50 17.68 -0.33
CA ASP A 230 -14.66 18.54 -0.49
C ASP A 230 -15.93 17.74 -0.14
N LEU A 231 -16.41 17.89 1.09
CA LEU A 231 -17.59 17.17 1.55
C LEU A 231 -18.88 17.60 0.83
N ASP A 232 -18.96 18.85 0.37
CA ASP A 232 -20.15 19.33 -0.33
C ASP A 232 -20.33 18.58 -1.66
N ALA A 233 -19.22 18.24 -2.33
CA ALA A 233 -19.23 17.40 -3.53
C ALA A 233 -19.84 16.01 -3.27
N TYR A 234 -19.59 15.41 -2.10
CA TYR A 234 -20.16 14.10 -1.72
C TYR A 234 -21.62 14.19 -1.23
N TYR A 235 -22.10 15.38 -0.84
CA TYR A 235 -23.46 15.58 -0.34
C TYR A 235 -24.45 16.07 -1.38
N VAL A 236 -24.02 16.35 -2.62
CA VAL A 236 -24.91 16.72 -3.73
C VAL A 236 -26.13 15.76 -3.85
N PRO A 237 -25.97 14.41 -3.76
CA PRO A 237 -27.11 13.51 -3.84
C PRO A 237 -28.14 13.65 -2.70
N LEU A 238 -27.76 14.20 -1.54
CA LEU A 238 -28.69 14.42 -0.41
C LEU A 238 -29.57 15.67 -0.61
N GLN A 239 -29.12 16.62 -1.42
CA GLN A 239 -29.83 17.88 -1.68
C GLN A 239 -30.93 17.74 -2.73
N SER A 240 -30.90 16.65 -3.49
CA SER A 240 -31.94 16.25 -4.43
C SER A 240 -32.27 14.78 -4.16
N PRO A 241 -33.08 14.46 -3.12
CA PRO A 241 -33.52 13.09 -2.92
C PRO A 241 -34.22 12.67 -4.22
N GLY A 242 -33.66 11.67 -4.89
CA GLY A 242 -34.13 11.25 -6.20
C GLY A 242 -35.65 11.07 -6.20
N SER A 243 -36.30 11.70 -7.19
CA SER A 243 -37.66 11.43 -7.64
C SER A 243 -37.85 9.98 -8.06
#